data_AF-A0A972WVR5-F1
#
_entry.id   AF-A0A972WVR5-F1
#
_cell.length_a   1.000
_cell.length_b   1.000
_cell.length_c   1.000
_cell.angle_alpha   90.00
_cell.angle_beta   90.00
_cell.angle_gamma   90.00
#
_symmetry.space_group_name_H-M   'P 1'
#
loop_
_entity.id
_entity.type
_entity.pdbx_description
1 polymer ?
#
loop_
_entity_poly.entity_id
_entity_poly.type
_entity_poly.pdbx_seq_one_letter_code
_entity_poly.pdbx_strand_id
1 'polypeptide(L)'
;MAAPKFTQVNPIDRPRSYSSPDHVPSPWKNDQPAAITSRQPSGNRLGHQGPDQGYALKLAEGLRDSIVLQLNESADDAICGSLAIALRRASKYGRAPVIHDLKVAFGIWGWMLLDPPSDLVAQRRKLFAGLGNVTHHYSE
;
A
#
# COMPACT_ATOMS: atom_id res chain seq x y z
N MET A 1 1.79 -2.43 32.28
CA MET A 1 1.13 -3.71 32.61
C MET A 1 1.04 -3.81 34.13
N ALA A 2 -0.15 -4.09 34.66
CA ALA A 2 -0.32 -4.32 36.10
C ALA A 2 0.23 -5.71 36.48
N ALA A 3 0.79 -5.84 37.68
CA ALA A 3 1.32 -7.11 38.16
C ALA A 3 0.21 -8.17 38.28
N PRO A 4 0.44 -9.45 37.88
CA PRO A 4 -0.54 -10.53 38.05
C PRO A 4 -0.90 -10.76 39.52
N LYS A 5 -2.18 -11.04 39.80
CA LYS A 5 -2.79 -11.17 41.13
C LYS A 5 -2.08 -12.11 42.12
N PHE A 6 -1.27 -13.06 41.65
CA PHE A 6 -0.69 -14.13 42.46
C PHE A 6 0.84 -14.04 42.61
N THR A 7 1.44 -12.91 42.21
CA THR A 7 2.89 -12.70 42.37
C THR A 7 3.14 -12.01 43.71
N GLN A 8 4.07 -12.54 44.51
CA GLN A 8 4.49 -11.88 45.75
C GLN A 8 5.10 -10.52 45.41
N VAL A 9 4.39 -9.45 45.75
CA VAL A 9 4.88 -8.07 45.67
C VAL A 9 5.53 -7.69 47.00
N ASN A 10 6.64 -6.97 46.92
CA ASN A 10 7.34 -6.49 48.11
C ASN A 10 6.40 -5.57 48.93
N PRO A 11 6.19 -5.80 50.24
CA PRO A 11 5.20 -5.08 51.04
C PRO A 11 5.44 -3.56 51.17
N ILE A 12 6.66 -3.07 50.92
CA ILE A 12 6.97 -1.63 50.87
C ILE A 12 6.83 -1.04 49.46
N ASP A 13 6.65 -1.87 48.45
CA ASP A 13 6.48 -1.43 47.07
C ASP A 13 5.00 -1.04 46.87
N ARG A 14 4.76 0.18 46.41
CA ARG A 14 3.42 0.61 45.98
C ARG A 14 3.29 0.24 44.51
N PRO A 15 2.65 -0.91 44.17
CA PRO A 15 2.51 -1.29 42.78
C PRO A 15 1.74 -0.20 42.04
N ARG A 16 2.32 0.33 40.97
CA ARG A 16 1.64 1.27 40.08
C ARG A 16 0.50 0.51 39.39
N SER A 17 -0.69 0.53 39.97
CA SER A 17 -1.90 0.05 39.30
C SER A 17 -2.20 1.01 38.16
N TYR A 18 -2.33 0.49 36.95
CA TYR A 18 -2.86 1.28 35.85
C TYR A 18 -4.27 1.74 36.24
N SER A 19 -4.46 3.05 36.35
CA SER A 19 -5.78 3.67 36.38
C SER A 19 -6.02 4.29 35.02
N SER A 20 -7.20 4.07 34.45
CA SER A 20 -7.62 4.85 33.29
C SER A 20 -7.65 6.34 33.67
N PRO A 21 -7.31 7.26 32.75
CA PRO A 21 -7.51 8.68 32.97
C PRO A 21 -8.98 8.98 33.30
N ASP A 22 -9.25 9.93 34.19
CA ASP A 22 -10.61 10.36 34.56
C ASP A 22 -11.39 10.91 33.35
N HIS A 23 -10.66 11.39 32.35
CA HIS A 23 -11.21 11.91 31.10
C HIS A 23 -10.50 11.28 29.91
N VAL A 24 -11.27 10.63 29.04
CA VAL A 24 -10.84 10.22 27.71
C VAL A 24 -11.23 11.33 26.75
N PRO A 25 -10.28 11.98 26.06
CA PRO A 25 -10.64 12.99 25.08
C PRO A 25 -11.49 12.37 23.98
N SER A 26 -12.42 13.16 23.44
CA SER A 26 -13.19 12.77 22.27
C SER A 26 -12.28 12.29 21.15
N PRO A 27 -12.70 11.30 20.34
CA PRO A 27 -11.96 10.89 19.15
C PRO A 27 -11.68 12.11 18.26
N TRP A 28 -10.49 12.13 17.65
CA TRP A 28 -10.13 13.17 16.69
C TRP A 28 -11.20 13.29 15.60
N LYS A 29 -11.63 14.52 15.32
CA LYS A 29 -12.50 14.86 14.19
C LYS A 29 -11.80 15.94 13.37
N ASN A 30 -11.94 15.85 12.05
CA ASN A 30 -11.48 16.91 11.16
C ASN A 30 -12.50 18.06 11.19
N ASP A 31 -12.19 19.12 11.91
CA ASP A 31 -12.99 20.35 12.04
C ASP A 31 -12.42 21.51 11.21
N GLN A 32 -11.44 21.25 10.35
CA GLN A 32 -10.83 22.27 9.52
C GLN A 32 -11.87 22.90 8.59
N PRO A 33 -11.98 24.24 8.53
CA PRO A 33 -12.79 24.92 7.53
C PRO A 33 -12.41 24.44 6.13
N ALA A 34 -13.42 24.11 5.31
CA ALA A 34 -13.28 23.53 3.97
C ALA A 34 -12.74 22.08 3.91
N ALA A 35 -12.59 21.38 5.04
CA ALA A 35 -12.37 19.94 5.00
C ALA A 35 -13.56 19.22 4.38
N ILE A 36 -13.27 18.30 3.46
CA ILE A 36 -14.29 17.42 2.88
C ILE A 36 -14.71 16.42 3.97
N THR A 37 -15.95 16.54 4.43
CA THR A 37 -16.53 15.70 5.49
C THR A 37 -17.07 14.37 4.98
N SER A 38 -17.18 14.21 3.66
CA SER A 38 -17.66 13.00 3.00
C SER A 38 -16.62 12.49 1.98
N ARG A 39 -17.07 11.89 0.87
CA ARG A 39 -16.14 11.47 -0.20
C ARG A 39 -15.74 12.68 -1.05
N GLN A 40 -14.65 12.52 -1.79
CA GLN A 40 -14.25 13.51 -2.80
C GLN A 40 -15.39 13.74 -3.80
N PRO A 41 -15.71 15.01 -4.14
CA PRO A 41 -16.78 15.32 -5.07
C PRO A 41 -16.44 14.81 -6.48
N SER A 42 -17.44 14.31 -7.19
CA SER A 42 -17.33 13.83 -8.57
C SER A 42 -18.21 14.66 -9.50
N GLY A 43 -17.75 14.94 -10.72
CA GLY A 43 -18.55 15.67 -11.70
C GLY A 43 -17.75 16.11 -12.91
N ASN A 44 -18.45 16.64 -13.91
CA ASN A 44 -17.82 17.22 -15.09
C ASN A 44 -16.85 18.33 -14.68
N ARG A 45 -15.65 18.34 -15.28
CA ARG A 45 -14.57 19.31 -15.02
C ARG A 45 -13.88 19.23 -13.63
N LEU A 46 -14.21 18.22 -12.81
CA LEU A 46 -13.50 17.97 -11.54
C LEU A 46 -12.33 16.97 -11.65
N GLY A 47 -12.13 16.40 -12.85
CA GLY A 47 -11.11 15.38 -13.10
C GLY A 47 -11.45 14.02 -12.49
N HIS A 48 -10.57 13.05 -12.70
CA HIS A 48 -10.65 11.73 -12.07
C HIS A 48 -9.66 11.67 -10.91
N GLN A 49 -10.18 11.79 -9.69
CA GLN A 49 -9.34 11.69 -8.50
C GLN A 49 -8.92 10.23 -8.30
N GLY A 50 -7.66 9.95 -8.65
CA GLY A 50 -7.00 8.69 -8.39
C GLY A 50 -5.96 8.83 -7.28
N PRO A 51 -5.57 7.72 -6.63
CA PRO A 51 -4.40 7.69 -5.77
C PRO A 51 -3.16 8.17 -6.53
N ASP A 52 -2.26 8.85 -5.82
CA ASP A 52 -1.04 9.44 -6.38
C ASP A 52 -0.13 8.37 -6.99
N GLN A 53 -0.04 8.37 -8.32
CA GLN A 53 0.79 7.41 -9.06
C GLN A 53 2.29 7.66 -8.85
N GLY A 54 2.71 8.92 -8.73
CA GLY A 54 4.12 9.27 -8.48
C GLY A 54 4.58 8.77 -7.12
N TYR A 55 3.74 8.91 -6.10
CA TYR A 55 4.03 8.33 -4.79
C TYR A 55 4.04 6.80 -4.82
N ALA A 56 3.12 6.16 -5.56
CA ALA A 56 3.13 4.70 -5.72
C ALA A 56 4.39 4.19 -6.44
N LEU A 57 4.89 4.91 -7.46
CA LEU A 57 6.16 4.60 -8.13
C LEU A 57 7.33 4.68 -7.15
N LYS A 58 7.39 5.73 -6.32
CA LYS A 58 8.40 5.84 -5.25
C LYS A 58 8.38 4.63 -4.31
N LEU A 59 7.19 4.17 -3.90
CA LEU A 59 7.06 2.97 -3.06
C LEU A 59 7.48 1.69 -3.80
N ALA A 60 7.20 1.60 -5.10
CA ALA A 60 7.56 0.45 -5.93
C ALA A 60 9.08 0.35 -6.13
N GLU A 61 9.77 1.48 -6.32
CA GLU A 61 11.23 1.52 -6.38
C GLU A 61 11.88 1.00 -5.09
N GLY A 62 11.31 1.30 -3.92
CA GLY A 62 11.76 0.73 -2.65
C GLY A 62 11.56 -0.79 -2.51
N LEU A 63 10.81 -1.41 -3.43
CA LEU A 63 10.59 -2.87 -3.49
C LEU A 63 11.35 -3.52 -4.66
N ARG A 64 12.08 -2.76 -5.48
CA ARG A 64 12.77 -3.27 -6.68
C ARG A 64 13.66 -4.47 -6.37
N ASP A 65 14.43 -4.41 -5.28
CA ASP A 65 15.34 -5.49 -4.87
C ASP A 65 14.63 -6.77 -4.43
N SER A 66 13.32 -6.70 -4.17
CA SER A 66 12.50 -7.88 -3.85
C SER A 66 11.91 -8.55 -5.09
N ILE A 67 12.10 -7.99 -6.28
CA ILE A 67 11.58 -8.53 -7.53
C ILE A 67 12.55 -9.60 -8.06
N VAL A 68 12.04 -10.82 -8.21
CA VAL A 68 12.73 -11.94 -8.84
C VAL A 68 12.31 -12.03 -10.29
N LEU A 69 13.27 -11.78 -11.19
CA LEU A 69 13.08 -11.84 -12.64
C LEU A 69 13.47 -13.21 -13.18
N GLN A 70 12.72 -13.68 -14.18
CA GLN A 70 13.08 -14.79 -15.04
C GLN A 70 13.72 -14.27 -16.34
N LEU A 71 14.23 -15.19 -17.16
CA LEU A 71 14.83 -14.84 -18.44
C LEU A 71 13.87 -14.00 -19.31
N ASN A 72 14.39 -12.88 -19.82
CA ASN A 72 13.69 -11.89 -20.67
C ASN A 72 12.54 -11.14 -19.98
N GLU A 73 12.60 -10.95 -18.66
CA GLU A 73 11.68 -10.07 -17.93
C GLU A 73 12.38 -8.78 -17.50
N SER A 74 11.63 -7.68 -17.43
CA SER A 74 12.11 -6.38 -16.98
C SER A 74 11.48 -6.01 -15.63
N ALA A 75 12.29 -5.47 -14.72
CA ALA A 75 11.80 -4.91 -13.46
C ALA A 75 10.88 -3.70 -13.70
N ASP A 76 11.16 -2.90 -14.73
CA ASP A 76 10.37 -1.71 -15.05
C ASP A 76 8.98 -2.11 -15.56
N ASP A 77 8.92 -3.14 -16.40
CA ASP A 77 7.67 -3.75 -16.84
C ASP A 77 6.86 -4.27 -15.64
N ALA A 78 7.50 -5.02 -14.75
CA ALA A 78 6.89 -5.56 -13.53
C ALA A 78 6.31 -4.45 -12.63
N ILE A 79 7.06 -3.36 -12.43
CA ILE A 79 6.65 -2.20 -11.64
C ILE A 79 5.46 -1.50 -12.31
N CYS A 80 5.57 -1.12 -13.58
CA CYS A 80 4.51 -0.41 -14.31
C CYS A 80 3.22 -1.22 -14.38
N GLY A 81 3.29 -2.52 -14.68
CA GLY A 81 2.10 -3.37 -14.73
C GLY A 81 1.45 -3.59 -13.37
N SER A 82 2.26 -3.71 -12.30
CA SER A 82 1.75 -3.90 -10.93
C SER A 82 1.19 -2.62 -10.33
N LEU A 83 1.67 -1.45 -10.79
CA LEU A 83 1.25 -0.14 -10.32
C LEU A 83 -0.26 0.06 -10.48
N ALA A 84 -0.81 -0.27 -11.65
CA ALA A 84 -2.24 -0.09 -11.92
C ALA A 84 -3.13 -0.92 -10.98
N ILE A 85 -2.69 -2.14 -10.63
CA ILE A 85 -3.39 -3.04 -9.71
C ILE A 85 -3.35 -2.46 -8.28
N ALA A 86 -2.17 -2.01 -7.85
CA ALA A 86 -1.98 -1.40 -6.54
C ALA A 86 -2.83 -0.12 -6.38
N LEU A 87 -2.83 0.74 -7.40
CA LEU A 87 -3.65 1.95 -7.44
C LEU A 87 -5.15 1.62 -7.40
N ARG A 88 -5.60 0.65 -8.19
CA ARG A 88 -7.01 0.21 -8.16
C ARG A 88 -7.42 -0.28 -6.77
N ARG A 89 -6.54 -0.99 -6.08
CA ARG A 89 -6.77 -1.46 -4.71
C ARG A 89 -6.85 -0.27 -3.74
N ALA A 90 -5.92 0.67 -3.81
CA ALA A 90 -5.94 1.88 -2.98
C ALA A 90 -7.22 2.72 -3.20
N SER A 91 -7.65 2.87 -4.46
CA SER A 91 -8.91 3.55 -4.81
C SER A 91 -10.13 2.88 -4.18
N LYS A 92 -10.18 1.54 -4.14
CA LYS A 92 -11.30 0.82 -3.49
C LYS A 92 -11.42 1.14 -2.00
N TYR A 93 -10.31 1.48 -1.35
CA TYR A 93 -10.27 1.88 0.06
C TYR A 93 -10.36 3.40 0.25
N GLY A 94 -10.44 4.19 -0.82
CA GLY A 94 -10.52 5.65 -0.73
C GLY A 94 -9.32 6.31 -0.05
N ARG A 95 -8.12 5.72 -0.16
CA ARG A 95 -6.89 6.22 0.48
C ARG A 95 -5.73 6.33 -0.51
N ALA A 96 -4.67 7.02 -0.09
CA ALA A 96 -3.38 7.00 -0.76
C ALA A 96 -2.81 5.57 -0.84
N PRO A 97 -1.98 5.25 -1.85
CA PRO A 97 -1.37 3.94 -1.99
C PRO A 97 -0.36 3.69 -0.86
N VAL A 98 -0.28 2.45 -0.38
CA VAL A 98 0.67 2.02 0.64
C VAL A 98 1.46 0.81 0.15
N ILE A 99 2.58 0.50 0.80
CA ILE A 99 3.49 -0.58 0.39
C ILE A 99 2.79 -1.95 0.25
N HIS A 100 1.73 -2.19 1.04
CA HIS A 100 0.95 -3.42 0.98
C HIS A 100 0.10 -3.56 -0.29
N ASP A 101 -0.28 -2.47 -0.95
CA ASP A 101 -0.99 -2.57 -2.23
C ASP A 101 -0.06 -3.13 -3.32
N LEU A 102 1.20 -2.68 -3.30
CA LEU A 102 2.25 -3.15 -4.20
C LEU A 102 2.66 -4.58 -3.89
N LYS A 103 2.87 -4.93 -2.62
CA LYS A 103 3.16 -6.32 -2.22
C LYS A 103 2.08 -7.30 -2.68
N VAL A 104 0.81 -6.91 -2.60
CA VAL A 104 -0.29 -7.73 -3.13
C VAL A 104 -0.21 -7.85 -4.65
N ALA A 105 0.00 -6.73 -5.36
CA ALA A 105 0.12 -6.75 -6.83
C ALA A 105 1.30 -7.62 -7.30
N PHE A 106 2.48 -7.47 -6.67
CA PHE A 106 3.65 -8.28 -6.96
C PHE A 106 3.45 -9.75 -6.60
N GLY A 107 2.79 -10.04 -5.48
CA GLY A 107 2.49 -11.40 -5.03
C GLY A 107 1.54 -12.14 -5.97
N ILE A 108 0.50 -11.47 -6.48
CA ILE A 108 -0.44 -12.06 -7.47
C ILE A 108 0.31 -12.54 -8.72
N TRP A 109 1.29 -11.76 -9.16
CA TRP A 109 2.10 -12.06 -10.35
C TRP A 109 3.40 -12.81 -10.03
N GLY A 110 3.57 -13.31 -8.79
CA GLY A 110 4.72 -14.11 -8.41
C GLY A 110 6.07 -13.41 -8.58
N TRP A 111 6.10 -12.07 -8.60
CA TRP A 111 7.33 -11.30 -8.73
C TRP A 111 8.22 -11.42 -7.49
N MET A 112 7.66 -11.86 -6.36
CA MET A 112 8.39 -12.09 -5.10
C MET A 112 8.61 -13.58 -4.80
N LEU A 113 8.50 -14.44 -5.82
CA LEU A 113 8.73 -15.88 -5.70
C LEU A 113 10.04 -16.23 -6.40
N LEU A 114 10.88 -17.03 -5.73
CA LEU A 114 12.12 -17.53 -6.31
C LEU A 114 11.86 -18.49 -7.49
N ASP A 115 10.83 -19.33 -7.34
CA ASP A 115 10.40 -20.32 -8.33
C ASP A 115 8.89 -20.15 -8.64
N PRO A 116 8.53 -19.18 -9.50
CA PRO A 116 7.13 -18.94 -9.86
C PRO A 116 6.62 -20.02 -10.84
N PRO A 117 5.31 -20.39 -10.78
CA PRO A 117 4.70 -21.31 -11.74
C PRO A 117 4.93 -20.89 -13.20
N SER A 118 5.25 -21.86 -14.07
CA SER A 118 5.66 -21.58 -15.45
C SER A 118 4.54 -20.98 -16.32
N ASP A 119 3.29 -21.34 -16.03
CA ASP A 119 2.10 -20.74 -16.62
C ASP A 119 1.96 -19.26 -16.26
N LEU A 120 2.26 -18.89 -15.01
CA LEU A 120 2.27 -17.50 -14.56
C LEU A 120 3.38 -16.70 -15.27
N VAL A 121 4.59 -17.26 -15.40
CA VAL A 121 5.69 -16.65 -16.16
C VAL A 121 5.30 -16.43 -17.62
N ALA A 122 4.63 -17.41 -18.25
CA ALA A 122 4.15 -17.27 -19.62
C ALA A 122 3.11 -16.13 -19.76
N GLN A 123 2.22 -15.95 -18.78
CA GLN A 123 1.28 -14.83 -18.76
C GLN A 123 1.98 -13.49 -18.56
N ARG A 124 2.99 -13.41 -17.68
CA ARG A 124 3.78 -12.18 -17.45
C ARG A 124 4.44 -11.70 -18.74
N ARG A 125 5.11 -12.60 -19.46
CA ARG A 125 5.74 -12.27 -20.75
C ARG A 125 4.75 -11.72 -21.78
N LYS A 126 3.50 -12.16 -21.76
CA LYS A 126 2.46 -11.67 -22.68
C LYS A 126 1.91 -10.30 -22.26
N LEU A 127 1.70 -10.09 -20.97
CA LEU A 127 0.93 -8.95 -20.46
C LEU A 127 1.79 -7.78 -20.00
N PHE A 128 3.03 -8.05 -19.58
CA PHE A 128 3.92 -7.05 -18.99
C PHE A 128 4.97 -6.52 -19.97
N ALA A 129 5.26 -7.25 -21.05
CA ALA A 129 6.32 -6.88 -21.99
C ALA A 129 6.11 -5.47 -22.55
N GLY A 130 7.09 -4.59 -22.31
CA GLY A 130 7.12 -3.22 -22.83
C GLY A 130 6.29 -2.21 -22.06
N LEU A 131 5.67 -2.56 -20.92
CA LEU A 131 4.94 -1.60 -20.08
C LEU A 131 5.84 -0.54 -19.43
N GLY A 132 7.12 -0.85 -19.22
CA GLY A 132 8.14 0.05 -18.72
C GLY A 132 8.70 1.00 -19.77
N ASN A 133 8.36 0.82 -21.06
CA ASN A 133 8.86 1.68 -22.13
C ASN A 133 8.10 3.01 -22.11
N VAL A 134 8.71 4.04 -21.51
CA VAL A 134 8.15 5.40 -21.37
C VAL A 134 8.24 6.21 -22.68
N THR A 135 8.76 5.66 -23.77
CA THR A 135 8.70 6.31 -25.10
C THR A 135 7.25 6.37 -25.56
N HIS A 136 6.65 7.53 -25.29
CA HIS A 136 5.30 7.91 -25.65
C HIS A 136 4.98 7.60 -27.12
N HIS A 137 4.21 6.53 -27.38
CA HIS A 137 3.40 6.45 -28.58
C HIS A 137 2.17 7.35 -28.39
N TYR A 138 2.37 8.67 -28.44
CA TYR A 138 1.34 9.54 -28.97
C TYR A 138 1.40 9.35 -30.49
N SER A 139 0.60 8.42 -31.02
CA SER A 139 0.13 8.61 -32.38
C SER A 139 -0.77 9.85 -32.34
N GLU A 140 -0.28 10.97 -32.88
CA GLU A 140 -1.16 12.04 -33.36
C GLU A 140 -2.22 11.49 -34.32
#